data_AF-A0A6L6L9J8-F1
#
_entry.id   AF-A0A6L6L9J8-F1
#
_cell.length_a   1.000
_cell.length_b   1.000
_cell.length_c   1.000
_cell.angle_alpha   90.00
_cell.angle_beta   90.00
_cell.angle_gamma   90.00
#
_symmetry.space_group_name_H-M   'P 1'
#
loop_
_entity.id
_entity.type
_entity.pdbx_description
1 polymer ?
#
loop_
_entity_poly.entity_id
_entity_poly.type
_entity_poly.pdbx_seq_one_letter_code
_entity_poly.pdbx_strand_id
1 'polypeptide(L)'
;MKKLKLVGMLAAVVMLMFIVVASYLSEKNVDEPEELFVVPVTRDELFISSEEGYNSIEIYKQENKLVINAQSEAAFFDGVQFTVEIEGEIAQEDVEIIWMTIGGNTEYVEGNDRIIAEIKISDNDELICDTKINFAKKAIDAIEDVLERNGM
;
A
#
# COMPACT_ATOMS: atom_id res chain seq x y z
N MET A 1 16.83 21.86 -59.77
CA MET A 1 17.27 22.37 -58.44
C MET A 1 16.14 22.85 -57.52
N LYS A 2 15.12 23.60 -57.99
CA LYS A 2 14.03 24.11 -57.12
C LYS A 2 13.16 23.02 -56.46
N LYS A 3 12.80 21.97 -57.20
CA LYS A 3 11.97 20.85 -56.67
C LYS A 3 12.69 20.03 -55.59
N LEU A 4 14.01 19.82 -55.72
CA LEU A 4 14.82 19.06 -54.75
C LEU A 4 14.96 19.83 -53.42
N LYS A 5 15.09 21.16 -53.47
CA LYS A 5 15.09 22.03 -52.28
C LYS A 5 13.72 22.05 -51.57
N LEU A 6 12.63 22.01 -52.34
CA LEU A 6 11.27 21.96 -51.79
C LEU A 6 10.98 20.63 -51.08
N VAL A 7 11.39 19.50 -51.66
CA VAL A 7 11.24 18.17 -51.05
C VAL A 7 12.09 18.04 -49.78
N GLY A 8 13.33 18.54 -49.79
CA GLY A 8 14.18 18.55 -48.59
C GLY A 8 13.61 19.43 -47.47
N MET A 9 13.02 20.58 -47.80
CA MET A 9 12.37 21.46 -46.83
C MET A 9 11.11 20.81 -46.24
N LEU A 10 10.30 20.12 -47.05
CA LEU A 10 9.12 19.40 -46.58
C LEU A 10 9.49 18.24 -45.64
N ALA A 11 10.53 17.49 -45.97
CA ALA A 11 11.03 16.40 -45.14
C ALA A 11 11.52 16.90 -43.76
N ALA A 12 12.21 18.04 -43.72
CA ALA A 12 12.66 18.65 -42.46
C ALA A 12 11.49 19.09 -41.57
N VAL A 13 10.42 19.65 -42.15
CA VAL A 13 9.22 20.05 -41.41
C VAL A 13 8.48 18.83 -40.83
N VAL A 14 8.36 17.75 -41.59
CA VAL A 14 7.75 16.51 -41.10
C VAL A 14 8.58 15.90 -39.96
N MET A 15 9.91 15.91 -40.08
CA MET A 15 10.80 15.41 -39.03
C MET A 15 10.67 16.22 -37.73
N LEU A 16 10.53 17.56 -37.83
CA LEU A 16 10.27 18.42 -36.67
C LEU A 16 8.92 18.11 -36.01
N MET A 17 7.86 17.84 -36.79
CA MET A 17 6.58 17.42 -36.21
C MET A 17 6.69 16.10 -35.46
N PHE A 18 7.43 15.12 -35.97
CA PHE A 18 7.65 13.85 -35.27
C PHE A 18 8.38 14.03 -33.94
N ILE A 19 9.38 14.92 -33.87
CA ILE A 19 10.08 15.21 -32.62
C ILE A 19 9.13 15.83 -31.60
N VAL A 20 8.30 16.79 -32.00
CA VAL A 20 7.31 17.42 -31.10
C VAL A 20 6.30 16.41 -30.58
N VAL A 21 5.79 15.52 -31.45
CA VAL A 21 4.87 14.45 -31.06
C VAL A 21 5.55 13.46 -30.10
N ALA A 22 6.80 13.07 -30.38
CA ALA A 22 7.55 12.18 -29.51
C ALA A 22 7.81 12.80 -28.13
N SER A 23 8.18 14.09 -28.06
CA SER A 23 8.34 14.81 -26.79
C SER A 23 7.02 14.89 -26.00
N TYR A 24 5.92 15.20 -26.68
CA TYR A 24 4.59 15.27 -26.04
C TYR A 24 4.09 13.91 -25.53
N LEU A 25 4.41 12.82 -26.24
CA LEU A 25 4.12 11.47 -25.78
C LEU A 25 5.05 11.05 -24.63
N SER A 26 6.32 11.45 -24.66
CA SER A 26 7.28 11.12 -23.60
C SER A 26 6.94 11.79 -22.27
N GLU A 27 6.38 13.00 -22.30
CA GLU A 27 5.94 13.73 -21.09
C GLU A 27 4.70 13.09 -20.45
N LYS A 28 3.86 12.39 -21.23
CA LYS A 28 2.69 11.64 -20.73
C LYS A 28 3.00 10.24 -20.20
N ASN A 29 4.19 9.71 -20.45
CA ASN A 29 4.62 8.39 -19.96
C ASN A 29 5.51 8.49 -18.71
N VAL A 30 5.56 9.66 -18.08
CA VAL A 30 6.08 9.73 -16.71
C VAL A 30 4.91 9.32 -15.82
N ASP A 31 4.79 8.01 -15.58
CA ASP A 31 4.08 7.54 -14.39
C ASP A 31 4.80 8.19 -13.22
N GLU A 32 4.17 9.22 -12.63
CA GLU A 32 4.59 9.70 -11.32
C GLU A 32 4.59 8.49 -10.39
N PRO A 33 5.63 8.27 -9.57
CA PRO A 33 5.60 7.19 -8.61
C PRO A 33 4.39 7.45 -7.71
N GLU A 34 3.38 6.58 -7.79
CA GLU A 34 2.28 6.60 -6.83
C GLU A 34 2.92 6.49 -5.44
N GLU A 35 2.87 7.56 -4.65
CA GLU A 35 3.27 7.50 -3.25
C GLU A 35 2.24 6.63 -2.53
N LEU A 36 2.54 5.34 -2.42
CA LEU A 36 1.66 4.29 -1.91
C LEU A 36 1.34 4.43 -0.40
N PHE A 37 1.99 5.38 0.29
CA PHE A 37 1.82 5.66 1.71
C PHE A 37 1.58 7.16 1.93
N VAL A 38 0.33 7.50 2.22
CA VAL A 38 -0.16 8.89 2.32
C VAL A 38 0.24 9.57 3.63
N VAL A 39 0.46 8.79 4.69
CA VAL A 39 0.86 9.25 6.02
C VAL A 39 2.34 8.94 6.24
N PRO A 40 3.19 9.97 6.38
CA PRO A 40 4.61 9.76 6.65
C PRO A 40 4.81 9.19 8.05
N VAL A 41 5.79 8.31 8.16
CA VAL A 41 6.20 7.67 9.41
C VAL A 41 7.73 7.68 9.52
N THR A 42 8.22 7.62 10.74
CA THR A 42 9.65 7.61 11.09
C THR A 42 9.99 6.37 11.89
N ARG A 43 11.28 5.98 11.90
CA ARG A 43 11.72 4.80 12.66
C ARG A 43 11.49 4.92 14.16
N ASP A 44 11.53 6.13 14.71
CA ASP A 44 11.32 6.34 16.15
C ASP A 44 9.83 6.15 16.53
N GLU A 45 8.92 6.22 15.56
CA GLU A 45 7.49 5.93 15.74
C GLU A 45 7.17 4.43 15.57
N LEU A 46 8.12 3.60 15.09
CA LEU A 46 7.88 2.17 14.88
C LEU A 46 7.52 1.50 16.21
N PHE A 47 6.31 0.96 16.28
CA PHE A 47 5.73 0.39 17.49
C PHE A 47 5.78 -1.13 17.47
N ILE A 48 5.32 -1.74 16.38
CA ILE A 48 5.29 -3.19 16.18
C ILE A 48 5.71 -3.49 14.74
N SER A 49 6.47 -4.57 14.56
CA SER A 49 6.76 -5.14 13.24
C SER A 49 6.58 -6.66 13.30
N SER A 50 5.97 -7.22 12.26
CA SER A 50 5.74 -8.64 12.09
C SER A 50 5.99 -9.03 10.64
N GLU A 51 6.72 -10.11 10.42
CA GLU A 51 7.13 -10.57 9.09
C GLU A 51 6.74 -12.04 8.89
N GLU A 52 6.30 -12.38 7.68
CA GLU A 52 6.01 -13.75 7.25
C GLU A 52 6.42 -13.90 5.78
N GLY A 53 7.52 -14.60 5.55
CA GLY A 53 8.11 -14.76 4.23
C GLY A 53 8.57 -13.41 3.65
N TYR A 54 7.97 -13.01 2.53
CA TYR A 54 8.24 -11.74 1.86
C TYR A 54 7.31 -10.61 2.31
N ASN A 55 6.37 -10.88 3.22
CA ASN A 55 5.34 -9.94 3.64
C ASN A 55 5.66 -9.38 5.03
N SER A 56 5.34 -8.12 5.25
CA SER A 56 5.49 -7.46 6.55
C SER A 56 4.29 -6.59 6.90
N ILE A 57 4.02 -6.50 8.19
CA ILE A 57 3.14 -5.53 8.81
C ILE A 57 3.98 -4.70 9.78
N GLU A 58 3.99 -3.40 9.57
CA GLU A 58 4.60 -2.43 10.47
C GLU A 58 3.52 -1.48 10.99
N ILE A 59 3.50 -1.29 12.30
CA ILE A 59 2.57 -0.39 12.97
C ILE A 59 3.39 0.70 13.63
N TYR A 60 3.05 1.93 13.34
CA TYR A 60 3.72 3.12 13.85
C TYR A 60 2.78 3.87 14.80
N LYS A 61 3.26 4.23 15.98
CA LYS A 61 2.50 4.96 16.98
C LYS A 61 2.78 6.45 16.90
N GLN A 62 1.73 7.21 16.58
CA GLN A 62 1.71 8.67 16.63
C GLN A 62 0.80 9.13 17.77
N GLU A 63 0.74 10.44 18.04
CA GLU A 63 0.09 11.01 19.24
C GLU A 63 -1.33 10.46 19.49
N ASN A 64 -2.19 10.46 18.48
CA ASN A 64 -3.60 10.04 18.60
C ASN A 64 -4.00 8.95 17.59
N LYS A 65 -3.03 8.30 16.94
CA LYS A 65 -3.33 7.27 15.95
C LYS A 65 -2.21 6.27 15.78
N LEU A 66 -2.58 5.12 15.25
CA LEU A 66 -1.67 4.13 14.70
C LEU A 66 -1.69 4.22 13.17
N VAL A 67 -0.52 4.17 12.55
CA VAL A 67 -0.37 4.07 11.10
C VAL A 67 0.10 2.65 10.78
N ILE A 68 -0.70 1.91 10.03
CA ILE A 68 -0.45 0.51 9.69
C ILE A 68 0.01 0.45 8.25
N ASN A 69 1.23 -0.03 8.04
CA ASN A 69 1.81 -0.29 6.75
C ASN A 69 1.89 -1.80 6.53
N ALA A 70 1.26 -2.29 5.47
CA ALA A 70 1.49 -3.63 4.96
C ALA A 70 2.35 -3.55 3.70
N GLN A 71 3.42 -4.31 3.66
CA GLN A 71 4.39 -4.30 2.55
C GLN A 71 4.74 -5.73 2.14
N SER A 72 5.20 -5.87 0.89
CA SER A 72 5.75 -7.13 0.41
C SER A 72 6.93 -6.85 -0.51
N GLU A 73 7.96 -7.70 -0.45
CA GLU A 73 9.01 -7.71 -1.47
C GLU A 73 8.51 -8.29 -2.81
N ALA A 74 7.32 -8.89 -2.82
CA ALA A 74 6.72 -9.44 -4.01
C ALA A 74 6.16 -8.35 -4.94
N ALA A 75 6.57 -8.37 -6.20
CA ALA A 75 6.22 -7.35 -7.20
C ALA A 75 4.72 -7.23 -7.55
N PHE A 76 3.86 -8.10 -7.02
CA PHE A 76 2.41 -8.09 -7.27
C PHE A 76 1.60 -7.41 -6.17
N PHE A 77 2.23 -6.98 -5.07
CA PHE A 77 1.58 -6.28 -3.98
C PHE A 77 2.17 -4.88 -3.85
N ASP A 78 1.34 -3.86 -4.06
CA ASP A 78 1.81 -2.47 -4.09
C ASP A 78 1.96 -1.86 -2.69
N GLY A 79 1.67 -2.63 -1.64
CA GLY A 79 1.57 -2.10 -0.29
C GLY A 79 0.19 -1.52 0.01
N VAL A 80 -0.12 -1.45 1.30
CA VAL A 80 -1.37 -0.91 1.81
C VAL A 80 -1.08 -0.07 3.05
N GLN A 81 -1.69 1.10 3.14
CA GLN A 81 -1.68 1.92 4.34
C GLN A 81 -3.09 2.23 4.84
N PHE A 82 -3.28 2.16 6.15
CA PHE A 82 -4.46 2.73 6.81
C PHE A 82 -4.10 3.22 8.21
N THR A 83 -5.00 3.98 8.80
CA THR A 83 -4.83 4.55 10.14
C THR A 83 -5.96 4.13 11.06
N VAL A 84 -5.64 3.96 12.33
CA VAL A 84 -6.59 3.68 13.41
C VAL A 84 -6.45 4.78 14.44
N GLU A 85 -7.52 5.53 14.70
CA GLU A 85 -7.55 6.55 15.75
C GLU A 85 -7.58 5.86 17.12
N ILE A 86 -6.86 6.43 18.10
CA ILE A 86 -6.79 5.93 19.48
C ILE A 86 -7.12 7.06 20.44
N GLU A 87 -7.86 6.77 21.51
CA GLU A 87 -8.20 7.74 22.54
C GLU A 87 -7.32 7.57 23.79
N GLY A 88 -6.83 6.36 24.03
CA GLY A 88 -5.98 5.98 25.15
C GLY A 88 -4.52 5.71 24.80
N GLU A 89 -3.75 5.29 25.81
CA GLU A 89 -2.41 4.76 25.61
C GLU A 89 -2.48 3.30 25.16
N ILE A 90 -2.16 3.03 23.90
CA ILE A 90 -2.00 1.65 23.39
C ILE A 90 -0.66 1.05 23.83
N ALA A 91 -0.68 -0.13 24.43
CA ALA A 91 0.47 -0.99 24.68
C ALA A 91 0.61 -2.08 23.60
N GLN A 92 1.78 -2.73 23.52
CA GLN A 92 2.02 -3.73 22.47
C GLN A 92 1.12 -4.97 22.64
N GLU A 93 0.68 -5.26 23.86
CA GLU A 93 -0.23 -6.36 24.19
C GLU A 93 -1.66 -6.15 23.67
N ASP A 94 -2.03 -4.89 23.38
CA ASP A 94 -3.34 -4.56 22.81
C ASP A 94 -3.41 -4.79 21.29
N VAL A 95 -2.30 -5.21 20.69
CA VAL A 95 -2.18 -5.43 19.24
C VAL A 95 -1.84 -6.87 18.95
N GLU A 96 -2.68 -7.52 18.17
CA GLU A 96 -2.49 -8.88 17.70
C GLU A 96 -2.34 -8.90 16.17
N ILE A 97 -1.29 -9.54 15.67
CA ILE A 97 -1.09 -9.77 14.24
C ILE A 97 -1.02 -11.28 14.02
N ILE A 98 -2.03 -11.82 13.32
CA ILE A 98 -2.18 -13.25 13.08
C ILE A 98 -1.95 -13.54 11.60
N TRP A 99 -0.93 -14.34 11.31
CA TRP A 99 -0.63 -14.80 9.95
C TRP A 99 -1.38 -16.10 9.62
N MET A 100 -2.01 -16.12 8.45
CA MET A 100 -2.87 -17.19 7.98
C MET A 100 -2.62 -17.55 6.52
N THR A 101 -2.84 -18.82 6.21
CA THR A 101 -3.00 -19.29 4.82
C THR A 101 -4.31 -18.78 4.21
N ILE A 102 -4.49 -18.89 2.87
CA ILE A 102 -5.78 -18.60 2.20
C ILE A 102 -6.95 -19.39 2.81
N GLY A 103 -6.68 -20.60 3.32
CA GLY A 103 -7.68 -21.45 3.98
C GLY A 103 -7.98 -21.07 5.43
N GLY A 104 -7.37 -20.01 5.96
CA GLY A 104 -7.56 -19.56 7.36
C GLY A 104 -6.76 -20.36 8.39
N ASN A 105 -5.85 -21.24 7.97
CA ASN A 105 -5.00 -21.97 8.92
C ASN A 105 -3.87 -21.07 9.44
N THR A 106 -3.71 -21.03 10.76
CA THR A 106 -2.67 -20.31 11.50
C THR A 106 -1.48 -21.19 11.87
N GLU A 107 -1.52 -22.50 11.68
CA GLU A 107 -0.40 -23.41 11.98
C GLU A 107 0.74 -23.25 10.98
N TYR A 108 1.97 -23.39 11.47
CA TYR A 108 3.14 -23.34 10.62
C TYR A 108 3.35 -24.74 10.05
N VAL A 109 3.17 -24.87 8.75
CA VAL A 109 3.43 -26.11 8.02
C VAL A 109 4.34 -25.76 6.86
N GLU A 110 5.48 -26.45 6.77
CA GLU A 110 6.42 -26.27 5.68
C GLU A 110 5.71 -26.46 4.32
N GLY A 111 5.79 -25.43 3.47
CA GLY A 111 5.11 -25.39 2.16
C GLY A 111 3.72 -24.74 2.16
N ASN A 112 3.18 -24.33 3.32
CA ASN A 112 1.96 -23.53 3.38
C ASN A 112 2.30 -22.04 3.46
N ASP A 113 2.12 -21.32 2.35
CA ASP A 113 2.32 -19.87 2.34
C ASP A 113 1.21 -19.17 3.14
N ARG A 114 1.61 -18.52 4.23
CA ARG A 114 0.74 -17.64 5.00
C ARG A 114 0.80 -16.24 4.40
N ILE A 115 -0.25 -15.89 3.70
CA ILE A 115 -0.34 -14.70 2.85
C ILE A 115 -1.54 -13.83 3.23
N ILE A 116 -2.16 -14.09 4.37
CA ILE A 116 -3.19 -13.26 4.96
C ILE A 116 -2.70 -12.84 6.35
N ALA A 117 -2.76 -11.55 6.65
CA ALA A 117 -2.56 -11.03 8.00
C ALA A 117 -3.88 -10.49 8.54
N GLU A 118 -4.30 -10.93 9.72
CA GLU A 118 -5.39 -10.33 10.49
C GLU A 118 -4.78 -9.47 11.60
N ILE A 119 -5.19 -8.21 11.65
CA ILE A 119 -4.67 -7.20 12.57
C ILE A 119 -5.82 -6.79 13.48
N LYS A 120 -5.64 -7.06 14.78
CA LYS A 120 -6.59 -6.71 15.83
C LYS A 120 -5.94 -5.71 16.77
N ILE A 121 -6.66 -4.62 17.06
CA ILE A 121 -6.20 -3.57 17.97
C ILE A 121 -7.35 -3.25 18.92
N SER A 122 -7.03 -3.27 20.21
CA SER A 122 -7.97 -2.90 21.28
C SER A 122 -7.52 -1.62 21.97
N ASP A 123 -8.44 -0.76 22.39
CA ASP A 123 -8.18 0.40 23.26
C ASP A 123 -9.09 0.29 24.48
N ASN A 124 -8.52 0.21 25.68
CA ASN A 124 -9.27 -0.02 26.93
C ASN A 124 -10.22 -1.23 26.86
N ASP A 125 -9.72 -2.38 26.39
CA ASP A 125 -10.47 -3.63 26.18
C ASP A 125 -11.56 -3.56 25.08
N GLU A 126 -11.72 -2.45 24.37
CA GLU A 126 -12.64 -2.31 23.23
C GLU A 126 -11.90 -2.56 21.92
N LEU A 127 -12.39 -3.51 21.11
CA LEU A 127 -11.82 -3.81 19.79
C LEU A 127 -12.13 -2.65 18.83
N ILE A 128 -11.12 -1.87 18.47
CA ILE A 128 -11.25 -0.70 17.58
C ILE A 128 -10.79 -0.99 16.15
N CYS A 129 -10.10 -2.10 15.91
CA CYS A 129 -9.69 -2.55 14.58
C CYS A 129 -9.73 -4.07 14.50
N ASP A 130 -10.33 -4.61 13.44
CA ASP A 130 -10.20 -5.99 12.99
C ASP A 130 -10.12 -5.97 11.46
N THR A 131 -8.91 -6.05 10.92
CA THR A 131 -8.67 -5.88 9.49
C THR A 131 -7.86 -7.04 8.93
N LYS A 132 -8.34 -7.61 7.81
CA LYS A 132 -7.63 -8.66 7.08
C LYS A 132 -7.00 -8.11 5.82
N ILE A 133 -5.71 -8.37 5.67
CA ILE A 133 -4.94 -8.00 4.48
C ILE A 133 -4.56 -9.28 3.77
N ASN A 134 -5.04 -9.42 2.53
CA ASN A 134 -4.60 -10.48 1.65
C ASN A 134 -3.38 -9.98 0.86
N PHE A 135 -2.27 -10.69 0.90
CA PHE A 135 -1.08 -10.34 0.13
C PHE A 135 -1.10 -10.93 -1.29
N ALA A 136 -1.95 -11.94 -1.56
CA ALA A 136 -2.14 -12.49 -2.91
C ALA A 136 -3.20 -11.75 -3.74
N LYS A 137 -4.09 -10.99 -3.09
CA LYS A 137 -5.07 -10.12 -3.74
C LYS A 137 -4.83 -8.71 -3.20
N LYS A 138 -4.76 -7.68 -4.05
CA LYS A 138 -4.63 -6.27 -3.62
C LYS A 138 -5.89 -5.76 -2.90
N ALA A 139 -6.33 -6.42 -1.83
CA ALA A 139 -7.59 -6.19 -1.16
C ALA A 139 -7.41 -6.24 0.35
N ILE A 140 -7.92 -5.20 1.00
CA ILE A 140 -8.25 -5.22 2.42
C ILE A 140 -9.66 -5.80 2.50
N ASP A 141 -9.77 -6.99 3.08
CA ASP A 141 -11.07 -7.51 3.50
C ASP A 141 -11.38 -6.81 4.84
N ALA A 142 -11.80 -5.55 4.76
CA ALA A 142 -12.29 -4.82 5.91
C ALA A 142 -13.64 -5.44 6.27
N ILE A 143 -13.70 -6.14 7.41
CA ILE A 143 -14.98 -6.42 8.04
C ILE A 143 -15.42 -5.08 8.63
N GLU A 144 -16.15 -4.32 7.83
CA GLU A 144 -16.77 -3.05 8.15
C GLU A 144 -17.85 -3.29 9.22
N ASP A 145 -17.47 -3.45 10.49
CA ASP A 145 -18.44 -3.67 11.59
C ASP A 145 -18.19 -2.86 12.87
N VAL A 146 -17.12 -2.07 12.98
CA VAL A 146 -16.79 -1.45 14.30
C VAL A 146 -17.30 -0.02 14.50
N LEU A 147 -17.69 0.74 13.48
CA LEU A 147 -18.16 2.12 13.74
C LEU A 147 -19.34 2.51 12.85
N GLU A 148 -20.48 1.86 13.04
CA GLU A 148 -21.76 2.58 13.10
C GLU A 148 -21.73 3.55 14.31
N ARG A 149 -20.79 4.52 14.31
CA ARG A 149 -20.97 5.80 14.99
C ARG A 149 -22.05 6.54 14.23
N ASN A 150 -23.32 6.25 14.51
CA ASN A 150 -24.53 7.06 14.34
C ASN A 150 -25.75 6.16 14.64
N GLY A 151 -26.53 6.30 15.71
CA GLY A 151 -26.66 7.41 16.64
C GLY A 151 -27.63 7.05 17.77
N MET A 152 -27.34 7.63 18.94
CA MET A 152 -28.38 8.15 19.81
C MET A 152 -29.20 9.23 19.10
#